data_AF-A0A495SZ09-F1
#
_entry.id   AF-A0A495SZ09-F1
#
_cell.length_a   1.000
_cell.length_b   1.000
_cell.length_c   1.000
_cell.angle_alpha   90.00
_cell.angle_beta   90.00
_cell.angle_gamma   90.00
#
_symmetry.space_group_name_H-M   'P 1'
#
loop_
_entity.id
_entity.type
_entity.pdbx_description
1 polymer ?
#
loop_
_entity_poly.entity_id
_entity_poly.type
_entity_poly.pdbx_seq_one_letter_code
_entity_poly.pdbx_strand_id
1 'polypeptide(L)'
;MRSGRLLGLDGGAALLVAVGLVRLGAQEWLGAAAGAPGWVGGLRAASYADAWLAFGDPAAPGLRVPAPAVLRAVVGRAADLVVRSCAGDEPTALEWLGRRSAEAREQAHRDDLAHPAEPCALTLVWHGVQAAAAGAAADHDRRIEERVEAYVRDRHRRRDTLALVLGCTRIAAAALVELCEGDPERVAGWLEEDAARAMPRGGPAPLWVPGRP
;
A
#
# COMPACT_ATOMS: atom_id res chain seq x y z
N MET A 1 -22.59 -27.07 -0.78
CA MET A 1 -22.05 -26.54 0.48
C MET A 1 -20.53 -26.63 0.42
N ARG A 2 -19.84 -25.51 0.18
CA ARG A 2 -18.37 -25.44 0.23
C ARG A 2 -17.96 -24.99 1.63
N SER A 3 -17.12 -25.80 2.25
CA SER A 3 -16.71 -25.80 3.65
C SER A 3 -15.87 -24.57 4.03
N GLY A 4 -16.20 -23.98 5.18
CA GLY A 4 -15.56 -22.81 5.77
C GLY A 4 -14.18 -23.09 6.35
N ARG A 5 -13.21 -23.46 5.51
CA ARG A 5 -11.77 -23.59 5.88
C ARG A 5 -10.88 -22.48 5.30
N LEU A 6 -11.46 -21.39 4.81
CA LEU A 6 -10.71 -20.27 4.20
C LEU A 6 -10.37 -19.14 5.20
N LEU A 7 -10.76 -19.24 6.48
CA LEU A 7 -10.54 -18.20 7.50
C LEU A 7 -9.06 -17.94 7.85
N GLY A 8 -8.12 -18.71 7.31
CA GLY A 8 -6.68 -18.47 7.41
C GLY A 8 -6.03 -17.82 6.19
N LEU A 9 -6.79 -17.54 5.12
CA LEU A 9 -6.26 -17.07 3.83
C LEU A 9 -6.50 -15.59 3.55
N ASP A 10 -7.36 -14.92 4.31
CA ASP A 10 -7.69 -13.50 4.07
C ASP A 10 -6.49 -12.57 4.34
N GLY A 11 -5.70 -12.85 5.38
CA GLY A 11 -4.47 -12.11 5.68
C GLY A 11 -3.37 -12.34 4.64
N GLY A 12 -3.19 -13.59 4.20
CA GLY A 12 -2.22 -13.93 3.14
C GLY A 12 -2.58 -13.31 1.79
N ALA A 13 -3.87 -13.27 1.44
CA ALA A 13 -4.35 -12.63 0.21
C ALA A 13 -4.14 -11.12 0.23
N ALA A 14 -4.42 -10.45 1.35
CA ALA A 14 -4.17 -9.02 1.48
C ALA A 14 -2.68 -8.67 1.32
N LEU A 15 -1.79 -9.48 1.92
CA LEU A 15 -0.34 -9.30 1.77
C LEU A 15 0.12 -9.51 0.33
N LEU A 16 -0.38 -10.54 -0.36
CA LEU A 16 -0.01 -10.80 -1.76
C LEU A 16 -0.49 -9.69 -2.71
N VAL A 17 -1.71 -9.17 -2.51
CA VAL A 17 -2.20 -8.01 -3.27
C VAL A 17 -1.34 -6.77 -2.97
N ALA A 18 -0.96 -6.55 -1.72
CA ALA A 18 -0.07 -5.45 -1.34
C ALA A 18 1.31 -5.57 -2.02
N VAL A 19 1.89 -6.77 -2.10
CA VAL A 19 3.15 -7.01 -2.85
C VAL A 19 2.98 -6.66 -4.33
N GLY A 20 1.90 -7.13 -4.97
CA GLY A 20 1.62 -6.84 -6.37
C GLY A 20 1.48 -5.34 -6.64
N LEU A 21 0.79 -4.63 -5.75
CA LEU A 21 0.66 -3.17 -5.81
C LEU A 21 2.03 -2.47 -5.71
N VAL A 22 2.85 -2.83 -4.72
CA VAL A 22 4.19 -2.21 -4.55
C VAL A 22 5.11 -2.54 -5.71
N ARG A 23 5.05 -3.75 -6.26
CA ARG A 23 5.80 -4.15 -7.46
C ARG A 23 5.44 -3.27 -8.65
N LEU A 24 4.15 -3.11 -8.95
CA LEU A 24 3.70 -2.28 -10.05
C LEU A 24 4.08 -0.80 -9.83
N GLY A 25 3.90 -0.29 -8.62
CA GLY A 25 4.32 1.07 -8.27
C GLY A 25 5.84 1.30 -8.42
N ALA A 26 6.66 0.32 -8.02
CA ALA A 26 8.12 0.43 -8.15
C ALA A 26 8.57 0.35 -9.61
N GLN A 27 7.96 -0.52 -10.42
CA GLN A 27 8.19 -0.58 -11.86
C GLN A 27 7.79 0.73 -12.56
N GLU A 28 6.65 1.31 -12.18
CA GLU A 28 6.21 2.61 -12.68
C GLU A 28 7.19 3.72 -12.28
N TRP A 29 7.71 3.71 -11.06
CA TRP A 29 8.70 4.68 -10.58
C TRP A 29 10.03 4.58 -11.33
N LEU A 30 10.56 3.36 -11.50
CA LEU A 30 11.79 3.11 -12.26
C LEU A 30 11.63 3.44 -13.75
N GLY A 31 10.44 3.21 -14.32
CA GLY A 31 10.11 3.57 -15.71
C GLY A 31 9.83 5.06 -15.94
N ALA A 32 9.30 5.78 -14.93
CA ALA A 32 9.01 7.22 -15.00
C ALA A 32 10.27 8.08 -15.05
N ALA A 33 11.43 7.55 -14.65
CA ALA A 33 12.73 8.18 -14.87
C ALA A 33 13.02 8.47 -16.36
N ALA A 34 12.27 7.87 -17.29
CA ALA A 34 12.36 8.08 -18.74
C ALA A 34 11.33 9.08 -19.32
N GLY A 35 10.87 10.08 -18.54
CA GLY A 35 10.22 11.29 -19.10
C GLY A 35 8.70 11.24 -19.30
N ALA A 36 7.98 10.32 -18.67
CA ALA A 36 6.52 10.37 -18.60
C ALA A 36 6.04 11.22 -17.41
N PRO A 37 5.01 12.07 -17.55
CA PRO A 37 4.52 12.87 -16.44
C PRO A 37 3.96 12.00 -15.31
N GLY A 38 4.30 12.33 -14.06
CA GLY A 38 4.12 11.46 -12.88
C GLY A 38 2.69 11.03 -12.52
N TRP A 39 1.67 11.55 -13.20
CA TRP A 39 0.27 11.12 -13.06
C TRP A 39 -0.14 10.01 -14.05
N VAL A 40 0.69 9.70 -15.06
CA VAL A 40 0.48 8.61 -16.03
C VAL A 40 1.09 7.29 -15.55
N GLY A 41 2.12 7.36 -14.70
CA GLY A 41 2.76 6.20 -14.07
C GLY A 41 1.95 5.57 -12.93
N GLY A 42 0.63 5.52 -13.03
CA GLY A 42 -0.24 4.89 -12.01
C GLY A 42 -1.37 4.04 -12.57
N LEU A 43 -1.44 3.88 -13.90
CA LEU A 43 -2.54 3.18 -14.56
C LEU A 43 -2.49 1.67 -14.31
N ARG A 44 -1.31 1.06 -14.16
CA ARG A 44 -1.21 -0.39 -13.92
C ARG A 44 -1.55 -0.74 -12.49
N ALA A 45 -1.02 0.00 -11.52
CA ALA A 45 -1.36 -0.17 -10.11
C ALA A 45 -2.86 0.09 -9.85
N ALA A 46 -3.44 1.13 -10.48
CA ALA A 46 -4.87 1.42 -10.38
C ALA A 46 -5.75 0.30 -10.98
N SER A 47 -5.40 -0.19 -12.17
CA SER A 47 -6.14 -1.28 -12.82
C SER A 47 -6.04 -2.59 -12.02
N TYR A 48 -4.86 -2.88 -11.46
CA TYR A 48 -4.65 -4.01 -10.57
C TYR A 48 -5.49 -3.88 -9.29
N ALA A 49 -5.45 -2.72 -8.63
CA ALA A 49 -6.28 -2.46 -7.46
C ALA A 49 -7.78 -2.64 -7.77
N ASP A 50 -8.26 -2.12 -8.90
CA ASP A 50 -9.68 -2.24 -9.24
C ASP A 50 -10.13 -3.70 -9.50
N ALA A 51 -9.24 -4.52 -10.06
CA ALA A 51 -9.49 -5.93 -10.30
C ALA A 51 -9.52 -6.76 -9.01
N TRP A 52 -8.69 -6.40 -8.03
CA TRP A 52 -8.42 -7.20 -6.82
C TRP A 52 -9.17 -6.75 -5.57
N LEU A 53 -9.63 -5.51 -5.51
CA LEU A 53 -10.23 -4.95 -4.30
C LEU A 53 -11.76 -5.09 -4.28
N ALA A 54 -12.28 -5.48 -3.12
CA ALA A 54 -13.70 -5.40 -2.79
C ALA A 54 -13.99 -4.14 -1.95
N PHE A 55 -14.87 -3.27 -2.45
CA PHE A 55 -15.20 -1.96 -1.84
C PHE A 55 -16.52 -1.96 -1.05
N GLY A 56 -16.91 -3.11 -0.48
CA GLY A 56 -18.17 -3.25 0.28
C GLY A 56 -19.39 -3.56 -0.59
N ASP A 57 -19.22 -3.79 -1.89
CA ASP A 57 -20.25 -4.29 -2.79
C ASP A 57 -20.55 -5.79 -2.53
N PRO A 58 -21.78 -6.28 -2.77
CA PRO A 58 -22.09 -7.70 -2.68
C PRO A 58 -21.13 -8.51 -3.56
N ALA A 59 -20.73 -9.68 -3.06
CA ALA A 59 -19.67 -10.51 -3.62
C ALA A 59 -19.79 -10.66 -5.15
N ALA A 60 -19.03 -9.85 -5.88
CA ALA A 60 -18.85 -10.05 -7.31
C ALA A 60 -18.21 -11.44 -7.50
N PRO A 61 -18.59 -12.20 -8.54
CA PRO A 61 -17.92 -13.45 -8.87
C PRO A 61 -16.46 -13.16 -9.23
N GLY A 62 -15.56 -13.40 -8.29
CA GLY A 62 -14.14 -13.08 -8.41
C GLY A 62 -13.41 -13.10 -7.07
N LEU A 63 -12.09 -13.28 -7.13
CA LEU A 63 -11.19 -13.39 -5.99
C LEU A 63 -10.80 -12.01 -5.48
N ARG A 64 -11.76 -11.29 -4.91
CA ARG A 64 -11.55 -9.92 -4.41
C ARG A 64 -11.26 -9.92 -2.91
N VAL A 65 -10.24 -9.18 -2.50
CA VAL A 65 -9.85 -9.01 -1.11
C VAL A 65 -10.49 -7.73 -0.56
N PRO A 66 -11.00 -7.70 0.68
CA PRO A 66 -11.53 -6.49 1.28
C PRO A 66 -10.53 -5.33 1.21
N ALA A 67 -10.93 -4.21 0.62
CA ALA A 67 -10.07 -3.05 0.47
C ALA A 67 -9.47 -2.53 1.79
N PRO A 68 -10.19 -2.54 2.94
CA PRO A 68 -9.59 -2.19 4.22
C PRO A 68 -8.44 -3.12 4.65
N ALA A 69 -8.54 -4.42 4.35
CA ALA A 69 -7.49 -5.39 4.68
C ALA A 69 -6.23 -5.15 3.82
N VAL A 70 -6.40 -4.89 2.53
CA VAL A 70 -5.28 -4.54 1.65
C VAL A 70 -4.67 -3.20 2.05
N LEU A 71 -5.49 -2.20 2.39
CA LEU A 71 -4.98 -0.91 2.84
C LEU A 71 -4.10 -1.04 4.09
N ARG A 72 -4.53 -1.80 5.11
CA ARG A 72 -3.70 -2.08 6.29
C ARG A 72 -2.40 -2.80 5.92
N ALA A 73 -2.48 -3.81 5.04
CA ALA A 73 -1.29 -4.54 4.57
C ALA A 73 -0.29 -3.63 3.83
N VAL A 74 -0.79 -2.72 2.98
CA VAL A 74 0.06 -1.75 2.27
C VAL A 74 0.62 -0.70 3.24
N VAL A 75 -0.15 -0.23 4.23
CA VAL A 75 0.33 0.73 5.25
C VAL A 75 1.45 0.12 6.09
N GLY A 76 1.28 -1.08 6.62
CA GLY A 76 2.32 -1.74 7.41
C GLY A 76 3.60 -1.99 6.61
N ARG A 77 3.45 -2.35 5.33
CA ARG A 77 4.57 -2.51 4.40
C ARG A 77 5.28 -1.21 4.06
N ALA A 78 4.52 -0.15 3.79
CA ALA A 78 5.07 1.18 3.56
C ALA A 78 5.86 1.65 4.78
N ALA A 79 5.34 1.42 5.98
CA ALA A 79 6.03 1.76 7.22
C ALA A 79 7.37 1.01 7.37
N ASP A 80 7.38 -0.32 7.18
CA ASP A 80 8.61 -1.12 7.21
C ASP A 80 9.64 -0.65 6.17
N LEU A 81 9.19 -0.38 4.94
CA LEU A 81 10.08 0.10 3.87
C LEU A 81 10.65 1.49 4.14
N VAL A 82 9.85 2.43 4.65
CA VAL A 82 10.31 3.78 5.00
C VAL A 82 11.31 3.73 6.15
N VAL A 83 11.06 2.91 7.18
CA VAL A 83 12.03 2.75 8.28
C VAL A 83 13.34 2.15 7.76
N ARG A 84 13.27 1.15 6.88
CA ARG A 84 14.47 0.53 6.28
C ARG A 84 15.23 1.49 5.37
N SER A 85 14.55 2.32 4.57
CA SER A 85 15.23 3.32 3.72
C SER A 85 15.94 4.38 4.57
N CYS A 86 15.45 4.63 5.79
CA CYS A 86 16.12 5.42 6.83
C CYS A 86 17.11 4.60 7.69
N ALA A 87 17.66 3.49 7.17
CA ALA A 87 18.62 2.62 7.87
C ALA A 87 18.14 2.08 9.23
N GLY A 88 16.82 1.96 9.43
CA GLY A 88 16.21 1.53 10.69
C GLY A 88 15.95 2.65 11.70
N ASP A 89 16.24 3.91 11.36
CA ASP A 89 16.04 5.06 12.25
C ASP A 89 14.60 5.58 12.18
N GLU A 90 13.80 5.18 13.17
CA GLU A 90 12.38 5.55 13.28
C GLU A 90 12.16 7.07 13.39
N PRO A 91 12.83 7.83 14.29
CA PRO A 91 12.75 9.30 14.30
C PRO A 91 12.97 9.96 12.93
N THR A 92 13.99 9.53 12.19
CA THR A 92 14.27 10.07 10.85
C THR A 92 13.15 9.73 9.86
N ALA A 93 12.63 8.50 9.90
CA ALA A 93 11.47 8.10 9.09
C ALA A 93 10.22 8.95 9.39
N LEU A 94 9.94 9.21 10.67
CA LEU A 94 8.80 10.02 11.10
C LEU A 94 8.96 11.49 10.70
N GLU A 95 10.17 12.05 10.81
CA GLU A 95 10.47 13.41 10.36
C GLU A 95 10.26 13.55 8.85
N TRP A 96 10.78 12.60 8.07
CA TRP A 96 10.60 12.56 6.62
C TRP A 96 9.12 12.51 6.23
N LEU A 97 8.34 11.62 6.86
CA LEU A 97 6.90 11.50 6.63
C LEU A 97 6.15 12.79 7.02
N GLY A 98 6.53 13.41 8.15
CA GLY A 98 5.95 14.66 8.62
C GLY A 98 6.18 15.81 7.64
N ARG A 99 7.42 15.98 7.16
CA ARG A 99 7.79 17.02 6.19
C ARG A 99 7.04 16.83 4.87
N ARG A 100 7.07 15.63 4.29
CA ARG A 100 6.33 15.31 3.05
C ARG A 100 4.83 15.50 3.21
N SER A 101 4.27 15.16 4.38
CA SER A 101 2.85 15.37 4.63
C SER A 101 2.48 16.85 4.70
N ALA A 102 3.35 17.71 5.25
CA ALA A 102 3.12 19.15 5.27
C ALA A 102 3.17 19.73 3.85
N GLU A 103 4.21 19.41 3.09
CA GLU A 103 4.38 19.81 1.68
C GLU A 103 3.19 19.38 0.82
N ALA A 104 2.75 18.12 0.96
CA ALA A 104 1.60 17.60 0.22
C ALA A 104 0.28 18.29 0.58
N ARG A 105 0.10 18.72 1.85
CA ARG A 105 -1.08 19.51 2.26
C ARG A 105 -1.06 20.91 1.67
N GLU A 106 0.10 21.57 1.71
CA GLU A 106 0.26 22.90 1.11
C GLU A 106 0.03 22.86 -0.40
N GLN A 107 0.57 21.84 -1.08
CA GLN A 107 0.33 21.63 -2.51
C GLN A 107 -1.15 21.39 -2.79
N ALA A 108 -1.80 20.49 -2.05
CA ALA A 108 -3.24 20.24 -2.20
C ALA A 108 -4.09 21.50 -1.97
N HIS A 109 -3.71 22.34 -1.02
CA HIS A 109 -4.39 23.62 -0.78
C HIS A 109 -4.20 24.59 -1.95
N ARG A 110 -2.97 24.70 -2.47
CA ARG A 110 -2.66 25.53 -3.65
C ARG A 110 -3.41 25.08 -4.91
N ASP A 111 -3.60 23.78 -5.06
CA ASP A 111 -4.30 23.17 -6.20
C ASP A 111 -5.83 23.06 -6.00
N ASP A 112 -6.36 23.61 -4.89
CA ASP A 112 -7.78 23.53 -4.51
C ASP A 112 -8.35 22.10 -4.55
N LEU A 113 -7.53 21.13 -4.14
CA LEU A 113 -7.94 19.73 -4.11
C LEU A 113 -8.90 19.51 -2.94
N ALA A 114 -10.19 19.39 -3.25
CA ALA A 114 -11.23 19.11 -2.26
C ALA A 114 -10.97 17.81 -1.46
N HIS A 115 -10.27 16.82 -2.04
CA HIS A 115 -10.14 15.46 -1.51
C HIS A 115 -8.70 14.91 -1.63
N PRO A 116 -7.73 15.45 -0.87
CA PRO A 116 -6.32 15.13 -1.09
C PRO A 116 -5.91 13.80 -0.46
N ALA A 117 -5.78 12.75 -1.27
CA ALA A 117 -5.44 11.40 -0.83
C ALA A 117 -4.01 11.27 -0.30
N GLU A 118 -3.06 11.98 -0.91
CA GLU A 118 -1.63 11.88 -0.62
C GLU A 118 -1.23 12.29 0.81
N PRO A 119 -1.62 13.47 1.33
CA PRO A 119 -1.31 13.81 2.72
C PRO A 119 -2.00 12.85 3.73
N CYS A 120 -3.16 12.30 3.38
CA CYS A 120 -3.81 11.27 4.18
C CYS A 120 -3.01 9.97 4.17
N ALA A 121 -2.57 9.49 3.01
CA ALA A 121 -1.72 8.30 2.90
C ALA A 121 -0.41 8.43 3.70
N LEU A 122 0.27 9.59 3.63
CA LEU A 122 1.46 9.88 4.42
C LEU A 122 1.19 9.80 5.92
N THR A 123 0.04 10.33 6.36
CA THR A 123 -0.39 10.25 7.77
C THR A 123 -0.68 8.81 8.21
N LEU A 124 -1.28 7.99 7.34
CA LEU A 124 -1.52 6.57 7.63
C LEU A 124 -0.19 5.81 7.80
N VAL A 125 0.79 6.04 6.90
CA VAL A 125 2.11 5.42 7.00
C VAL A 125 2.85 5.90 8.25
N TRP A 126 2.71 7.17 8.64
CA TRP A 126 3.25 7.69 9.91
C TRP A 126 2.71 6.92 11.11
N HIS A 127 1.41 6.65 11.15
CA HIS A 127 0.84 5.80 12.19
C HIS A 127 1.28 4.34 12.07
N GLY A 128 1.51 3.83 10.86
CA GLY A 128 2.08 2.49 10.65
C GLY A 128 3.49 2.35 11.23
N VAL A 129 4.34 3.37 11.08
CA VAL A 129 5.69 3.40 11.68
C VAL A 129 5.58 3.38 13.20
N GLN A 130 4.72 4.23 13.76
CA GLN A 130 4.47 4.28 15.20
C GLN A 130 3.85 2.98 15.76
N ALA A 131 3.04 2.27 14.96
CA ALA A 131 2.48 0.98 15.36
C ALA A 131 3.55 -0.12 15.42
N ALA A 132 4.53 -0.06 14.51
CA ALA A 132 5.66 -0.99 14.47
C ALA A 132 6.68 -0.73 15.60
N ALA A 133 6.77 0.51 16.08
CA ALA A 133 7.54 0.89 17.26
C ALA A 133 6.89 0.32 18.52
N ALA A 134 7.60 -0.58 19.21
CA ALA A 134 7.07 -1.39 20.30
C ALA A 134 6.60 -0.55 21.50
N GLY A 135 5.31 -0.21 21.55
CA GLY A 135 4.68 0.40 22.72
C GLY A 135 3.20 0.76 22.60
N ALA A 136 2.68 0.95 21.38
CA ALA A 136 1.30 1.42 21.19
C ALA A 136 0.63 0.91 19.91
N ALA A 137 1.01 -0.28 19.43
CA ALA A 137 0.50 -0.88 18.18
C ALA A 137 -1.03 -0.81 18.06
N ALA A 138 -1.76 -1.22 19.11
CA ALA A 138 -3.22 -1.21 19.10
C ALA A 138 -3.84 0.21 19.03
N ASP A 139 -3.22 1.22 19.66
CA ASP A 139 -3.71 2.61 19.56
C ASP A 139 -3.47 3.17 18.16
N HIS A 140 -2.32 2.87 17.56
CA HIS A 140 -1.98 3.33 16.22
C HIS A 140 -2.78 2.61 15.14
N ASP A 141 -3.04 1.30 15.29
CA ASP A 141 -3.94 0.56 14.40
C ASP A 141 -5.36 1.15 14.43
N ARG A 142 -5.87 1.47 15.62
CA ARG A 142 -7.15 2.17 15.77
C ARG A 142 -7.14 3.54 15.09
N ARG A 143 -6.07 4.33 15.26
CA ARG A 143 -5.94 5.64 14.58
C ARG A 143 -5.88 5.51 13.07
N ILE A 144 -5.26 4.46 12.53
CA ILE A 144 -5.29 4.15 11.09
C ILE A 144 -6.73 3.94 10.65
N GLU A 145 -7.50 3.12 11.36
CA GLU A 145 -8.92 2.88 11.06
C GLU A 145 -9.76 4.16 11.11
N GLU A 146 -9.68 4.92 12.20
CA GLU A 146 -10.41 6.19 12.38
C GLU A 146 -10.08 7.20 11.27
N ARG A 147 -8.81 7.27 10.84
CA ARG A 147 -8.38 8.19 9.78
C ARG A 147 -8.86 7.75 8.40
N VAL A 148 -8.89 6.44 8.15
CA VAL A 148 -9.47 5.90 6.92
C VAL A 148 -10.95 6.22 6.87
N GLU A 149 -11.69 5.95 7.94
CA GLU A 149 -13.12 6.26 8.02
C GLU A 149 -13.41 7.75 7.86
N ALA A 150 -12.61 8.62 8.49
CA ALA A 150 -12.76 10.07 8.37
C ALA A 150 -12.50 10.59 6.95
N TYR A 151 -11.62 9.93 6.18
CA TYR A 151 -11.32 10.32 4.80
C TYR A 151 -12.40 9.84 3.82
N VAL A 152 -12.88 8.60 4.00
CA VAL A 152 -13.75 7.91 3.04
C VAL A 152 -15.19 8.41 3.15
N ARG A 153 -15.65 9.13 2.13
CA ARG A 153 -17.04 9.62 2.08
C ARG A 153 -17.98 8.54 1.55
N ASP A 154 -19.17 8.43 2.11
CA ASP A 154 -20.14 7.40 1.72
C ASP A 154 -20.44 7.41 0.21
N ARG A 155 -20.69 8.60 -0.37
CA ARG A 155 -20.93 8.80 -1.81
C ARG A 155 -19.72 8.49 -2.71
N HIS A 156 -18.50 8.49 -2.16
CA HIS A 156 -17.26 8.32 -2.91
C HIS A 156 -16.41 7.13 -2.42
N ARG A 157 -17.00 6.21 -1.65
CA ARG A 157 -16.28 5.15 -0.93
C ARG A 157 -15.25 4.44 -1.78
N ARG A 158 -15.66 3.91 -2.94
CA ARG A 158 -14.77 3.22 -3.88
C ARG A 158 -13.59 4.09 -4.34
N ARG A 159 -13.86 5.32 -4.78
CA ARG A 159 -12.84 6.26 -5.27
C ARG A 159 -11.86 6.65 -4.17
N ASP A 160 -12.38 6.99 -3.00
CA ASP A 160 -11.59 7.47 -1.87
C ASP A 160 -10.71 6.34 -1.33
N THR A 161 -11.26 5.14 -1.15
CA THR A 161 -10.47 3.97 -0.72
C THR A 161 -9.40 3.60 -1.75
N LEU A 162 -9.73 3.60 -3.05
CA LEU A 162 -8.75 3.34 -4.10
C LEU A 162 -7.61 4.38 -4.08
N ALA A 163 -7.95 5.66 -3.94
CA ALA A 163 -6.97 6.74 -3.88
C ALA A 163 -6.03 6.61 -2.66
N LEU A 164 -6.55 6.21 -1.49
CA LEU A 164 -5.72 5.92 -0.32
C LEU A 164 -4.79 4.73 -0.54
N VAL A 165 -5.30 3.62 -1.08
CA VAL A 165 -4.49 2.43 -1.38
C VAL A 165 -3.34 2.81 -2.31
N LEU A 166 -3.63 3.48 -3.42
CA LEU A 166 -2.61 3.91 -4.37
C LEU A 166 -1.64 4.94 -3.77
N GLY A 167 -2.11 5.83 -2.89
CA GLY A 167 -1.25 6.75 -2.15
C GLY A 167 -0.23 6.01 -1.29
N CYS A 168 -0.67 5.04 -0.48
CA CYS A 168 0.21 4.22 0.35
C CYS A 168 1.14 3.34 -0.51
N THR A 169 0.65 2.81 -1.64
CA THR A 169 1.45 2.05 -2.60
C THR A 169 2.59 2.89 -3.17
N ARG A 170 2.34 4.15 -3.55
CA ARG A 170 3.38 5.06 -4.05
C ARG A 170 4.46 5.33 -2.99
N ILE A 171 4.07 5.53 -1.73
CA ILE A 171 5.02 5.73 -0.63
C ILE A 171 5.91 4.48 -0.46
N ALA A 172 5.30 3.29 -0.41
CA ALA A 172 6.04 2.03 -0.32
C ALA A 172 6.99 1.82 -1.50
N ALA A 173 6.52 2.08 -2.73
CA ALA A 173 7.33 1.95 -3.93
C ALA A 173 8.53 2.91 -3.93
N ALA A 174 8.31 4.18 -3.59
CA ALA A 174 9.38 5.16 -3.49
C ALA A 174 10.43 4.76 -2.44
N ALA A 175 9.99 4.36 -1.23
CA ALA A 175 10.89 3.90 -0.18
C ALA A 175 11.68 2.65 -0.57
N LEU A 176 11.05 1.70 -1.29
CA LEU A 176 11.74 0.52 -1.81
C LEU A 176 12.80 0.89 -2.87
N VAL A 177 12.46 1.78 -3.80
CA VAL A 177 13.42 2.22 -4.82
C VAL A 177 14.58 2.99 -4.18
N GLU A 178 14.31 3.85 -3.20
CA GLU A 178 15.34 4.55 -2.42
C GLU A 178 16.25 3.56 -1.65
N LEU A 179 15.66 2.56 -0.97
CA LEU A 179 16.39 1.50 -0.27
C LEU A 179 17.31 0.68 -1.20
N CYS A 180 16.88 0.49 -2.45
CA CYS A 180 17.64 -0.20 -3.47
C CYS A 180 18.52 0.75 -4.32
N GLU A 181 18.62 2.03 -3.96
CA GLU A 181 19.42 3.04 -4.66
C GLU A 181 19.07 3.18 -6.16
N GLY A 182 17.82 2.89 -6.52
CA GLY A 182 17.38 2.91 -7.92
C GLY A 182 17.74 1.66 -8.73
N ASP A 183 18.41 0.66 -8.16
CA ASP A 183 18.80 -0.57 -8.86
C ASP A 183 17.58 -1.49 -9.12
N PRO A 184 17.18 -1.69 -10.39
CA PRO A 184 16.02 -2.51 -10.73
C PRO A 184 16.17 -3.98 -10.33
N GLU A 185 17.39 -4.54 -10.34
CA GLU A 185 17.63 -5.94 -9.99
C GLU A 185 17.49 -6.16 -8.49
N ARG A 186 18.00 -5.22 -7.67
CA ARG A 186 17.81 -5.23 -6.22
C ARG A 186 16.33 -5.06 -5.84
N VAL A 187 15.61 -4.16 -6.52
CA VAL A 187 14.16 -3.99 -6.32
C VAL A 187 13.41 -5.29 -6.65
N ALA A 188 13.72 -5.92 -7.79
CA ALA A 188 13.10 -7.17 -8.19
C ALA A 188 13.39 -8.31 -7.19
N GLY A 189 14.66 -8.45 -6.77
CA GLY A 189 15.07 -9.44 -5.78
C GLY A 189 14.33 -9.29 -4.45
N TRP A 190 14.23 -8.07 -3.94
CA TRP A 190 13.49 -7.78 -2.70
C TRP A 190 12.01 -8.16 -2.82
N LEU A 191 11.37 -7.82 -3.94
CA LEU A 191 9.96 -8.13 -4.19
C LEU A 191 9.69 -9.63 -4.35
N GLU A 192 10.63 -10.40 -4.89
CA GLU A 192 10.52 -11.86 -4.98
C GLU A 192 10.68 -12.53 -3.61
N GLU A 193 11.69 -12.13 -2.83
CA GLU A 193 11.86 -12.62 -1.45
C GLU A 193 10.62 -12.32 -0.60
N ASP A 194 10.07 -11.13 -0.77
CA ASP A 194 8.93 -10.71 -0.01
C ASP A 194 7.63 -11.42 -0.44
N ALA A 195 7.41 -11.59 -1.75
CA ALA A 195 6.33 -12.43 -2.26
C ALA A 195 6.41 -13.86 -1.70
N ALA A 196 7.62 -14.44 -1.65
CA ALA A 196 7.86 -15.77 -1.11
C ALA A 196 7.53 -15.87 0.39
N ARG A 197 7.71 -14.79 1.18
CA ARG A 197 7.30 -14.73 2.59
C ARG A 197 5.78 -14.74 2.76
N ALA A 198 5.05 -14.14 1.82
CA ALA A 198 3.58 -14.09 1.84
C ALA A 198 2.92 -15.38 1.30
N MET A 199 3.67 -16.23 0.59
CA MET A 199 3.17 -17.51 0.11
C MET A 199 3.19 -18.61 1.21
N PRO A 200 2.19 -19.52 1.25
CA PRO A 200 2.21 -20.64 2.18
C PRO A 200 3.43 -21.55 1.96
N ARG A 201 4.23 -21.79 3.00
CA ARG A 201 5.36 -22.72 2.93
C ARG A 201 4.85 -24.16 2.84
N GLY A 202 5.00 -24.81 1.69
CA GLY A 202 4.75 -26.24 1.51
C GLY A 202 3.42 -26.64 0.84
N GLY A 203 2.70 -25.71 0.22
CA GLY A 203 1.54 -26.01 -0.63
C GLY A 203 1.71 -25.46 -2.05
N PRO A 204 0.99 -25.98 -3.06
CA PRO A 204 0.94 -25.33 -4.36
C PRO A 204 0.45 -23.89 -4.19
N ALA A 205 1.05 -22.95 -4.94
CA ALA A 205 0.57 -21.56 -4.98
C ALA A 205 -0.94 -21.57 -5.22
N PRO A 206 -1.75 -20.86 -4.40
CA PRO A 206 -3.18 -20.86 -4.59
C PRO A 206 -3.52 -20.43 -6.02
N LEU A 207 -4.42 -21.15 -6.71
CA LEU A 207 -4.78 -20.91 -8.12
C LEU A 207 -5.23 -19.48 -8.44
N TRP A 208 -5.56 -18.71 -7.40
CA TRP A 208 -5.92 -17.32 -7.51
C TRP A 208 -4.73 -16.37 -7.58
N VAL A 209 -3.55 -16.74 -7.05
CA VAL A 209 -2.32 -15.97 -7.20
C VAL A 209 -1.85 -16.12 -8.64
N PRO A 210 -1.83 -15.05 -9.46
CA PRO A 210 -1.28 -15.14 -10.81
C PRO A 210 0.18 -15.55 -10.69
N GLY A 211 0.61 -16.51 -11.51
CA GLY A 211 1.98 -17.03 -11.47
C GLY A 211 3.05 -15.95 -11.69
N ARG A 212 2.67 -14.78 -12.21
CA ARG A 212 3.46 -13.55 -12.33
C ARG A 212 2.51 -12.33 -12.42
N PRO A 213 2.62 -11.30 -11.55
CA PRO A 213 2.17 -9.95 -11.86
C PRO A 213 2.98 -9.35 -13.02
#